data_AF-A0A931TIZ1-F1
#
_entry.id   AF-A0A931TIZ1-F1
#
_cell.length_a   1.000
_cell.length_b   1.000
_cell.length_c   1.000
_cell.angle_alpha   90.00
_cell.angle_beta   90.00
_cell.angle_gamma   90.00
#
_symmetry.space_group_name_H-M   'P 1'
#
loop_
_entity.id
_entity.type
_entity.pdbx_description
1 polymer ?
#
loop_
_entity_poly.entity_id
_entity_poly.type
_entity_poly.pdbx_seq_one_letter_code
_entity_poly.pdbx_strand_id
1 'polypeptide(L)' 'MRTRLPQTTEGLPIAPPEACPFCRSKTLTTTSRTITSATYWRCTSCGEIWNASRLESGSRGWQRYR' A
#
# COMPACT_ATOMS: atom_id res chain seq x y z
N MET A 1 -28.99 -3.73 16.15
CA MET A 1 -27.57 -3.97 16.52
C MET A 1 -26.78 -3.94 15.21
N ARG A 2 -26.11 -2.84 14.85
CA ARG A 2 -25.32 -2.81 13.60
C ARG A 2 -24.01 -3.54 13.88
N THR A 3 -23.96 -4.82 13.52
CA THR A 3 -22.71 -5.57 13.45
C THR A 3 -21.80 -4.82 12.47
N ARG A 4 -20.75 -4.16 12.98
CA ARG A 4 -19.65 -3.71 12.13
C ARG A 4 -19.02 -5.00 11.61
N LEU A 5 -19.38 -5.39 10.39
CA LEU A 5 -18.50 -6.23 9.58
C LEU A 5 -17.12 -5.54 9.67
N PRO A 6 -16.04 -6.23 10.06
CA PRO A 6 -14.72 -5.69 9.81
C PRO A 6 -14.72 -5.36 8.32
N GLN A 7 -14.54 -4.08 8.00
CA GLN A 7 -14.47 -3.58 6.64
C GLN A 7 -13.19 -4.14 6.03
N THR A 8 -13.20 -5.43 5.73
CA THR A 8 -12.20 -6.08 4.91
C THR A 8 -12.66 -5.73 3.52
N THR A 9 -12.28 -4.54 3.07
CA THR A 9 -12.39 -4.13 1.68
C THR A 9 -11.80 -5.26 0.86
N GLU A 10 -12.66 -6.09 0.27
CA GLU A 10 -12.33 -7.28 -0.50
C GLU A 10 -11.64 -6.88 -1.81
N GLY A 11 -10.40 -6.43 -1.69
CA GLY A 11 -9.42 -6.64 -2.74
C GLY A 11 -8.92 -8.06 -2.63
N LEU A 12 -8.73 -8.73 -3.76
CA LEU A 12 -8.02 -10.01 -3.79
C LEU A 12 -6.70 -9.88 -3.02
N PRO A 13 -6.31 -10.90 -2.24
CA PRO A 13 -5.04 -10.88 -1.55
C PRO A 13 -3.92 -10.73 -2.58
N ILE A 14 -3.01 -9.79 -2.35
CA ILE A 14 -1.87 -9.54 -3.22
C ILE A 14 -0.57 -9.86 -2.51
N ALA A 15 0.50 -10.03 -3.31
CA ALA A 15 1.84 -10.10 -2.76
C ALA A 15 2.23 -8.77 -2.08
N PRO A 16 2.89 -8.81 -0.91
CA PRO A 16 3.42 -7.62 -0.28
C PRO A 16 4.55 -7.03 -1.15
N PRO A 17 4.73 -5.70 -1.14
CA PRO A 17 5.83 -5.05 -1.85
C PRO A 17 7.17 -5.49 -1.23
N GLU A 18 8.16 -5.75 -2.08
CA GLU A 18 9.49 -6.17 -1.63
C GLU A 18 10.35 -5.00 -1.11
N ALA A 19 10.04 -3.77 -1.55
CA ALA A 19 10.78 -2.57 -1.19
C ALA A 19 9.93 -1.30 -1.28
N CYS A 20 10.36 -0.26 -0.58
CA CYS A 20 9.79 1.07 -0.68
C CYS A 20 10.01 1.63 -2.10
N PRO A 21 8.97 2.10 -2.79
CA PRO A 21 9.12 2.65 -4.14
C PRO A 21 9.90 3.98 -4.16
N PHE A 22 10.00 4.68 -3.03
CA PHE A 22 10.66 5.99 -2.91
C PHE A 22 12.14 5.88 -2.56
N CYS A 23 12.50 5.10 -1.52
CA CYS A 23 13.87 4.98 -1.04
C CYS A 23 14.53 3.62 -1.27
N ARG A 24 13.81 2.65 -1.87
CA ARG A 24 14.26 1.26 -2.11
C ARG A 24 14.60 0.44 -0.86
N SER A 25 14.34 0.95 0.35
CA SER A 25 14.51 0.18 1.59
C SER A 25 13.50 -0.96 1.70
N LYS A 26 13.93 -2.10 2.23
CA LYS A 26 13.07 -3.28 2.50
C LYS A 26 12.35 -3.20 3.85
N THR A 27 12.56 -2.13 4.60
CA THR A 27 12.03 -1.96 5.95
C THR A 27 10.62 -1.38 5.88
N LEU A 28 9.65 -2.26 5.66
CA LEU A 28 8.24 -1.94 5.46
C LEU A 28 7.39 -2.46 6.62
N THR A 29 6.42 -1.66 7.05
CA THR A 29 5.44 -2.05 8.07
C THR A 29 4.03 -1.80 7.59
N THR A 30 3.10 -2.66 8.01
CA THR A 30 1.66 -2.50 7.80
C THR A 30 0.92 -2.97 9.05
N THR A 31 -0.24 -2.39 9.32
CA THR A 31 -1.13 -2.80 10.41
C THR A 31 -2.27 -3.70 9.92
N SER A 32 -2.40 -3.87 8.60
CA SER A 32 -3.43 -4.72 8.00
C SER A 32 -3.06 -6.19 8.15
N ARG A 33 -3.98 -7.00 8.70
CA ARG A 33 -3.84 -8.45 8.79
C ARG A 33 -3.92 -9.13 7.42
N THR A 34 -4.75 -8.58 6.53
CA THR A 34 -4.89 -9.04 5.16
C THR A 34 -4.19 -8.08 4.23
N ILE A 35 -3.32 -8.60 3.37
CA ILE A 35 -2.61 -7.82 2.36
C ILE A 35 -3.44 -7.76 1.09
N THR A 36 -3.96 -6.59 0.76
CA THR A 36 -4.72 -6.29 -0.45
C THR A 36 -4.14 -5.07 -1.15
N SER A 37 -4.63 -4.77 -2.35
CA SER A 37 -4.19 -3.58 -3.10
C SER A 37 -4.50 -2.25 -2.40
N ALA A 38 -5.51 -2.25 -1.52
CA ALA A 38 -5.86 -1.12 -0.67
C ALA A 38 -5.06 -1.06 0.64
N THR A 39 -4.21 -2.05 0.95
CA THR A 39 -3.39 -2.07 2.16
C THR A 39 -2.40 -0.91 2.16
N TYR A 40 -2.38 -0.19 3.28
CA TYR A 40 -1.40 0.86 3.53
C TYR A 40 -0.08 0.27 4.02
N TRP A 41 0.99 0.69 3.37
CA TRP A 41 2.37 0.38 3.66
C TRP A 41 3.07 1.64 4.14
N ARG A 42 3.87 1.51 5.18
CA ARG A 42 4.77 2.56 5.67
C ARG A 42 6.20 2.07 5.58
N CYS A 43 7.08 2.87 5.01
CA CYS A 43 8.51 2.64 5.12
C CYS A 43 9.02 3.21 6.44
N THR A 44 9.71 2.42 7.24
CA THR A 44 10.34 2.90 8.48
C THR A 44 11.66 3.61 8.22
N SER A 45 12.27 3.41 7.04
CA SER A 45 13.55 4.02 6.67
C SER A 45 13.40 5.47 6.21
N CYS A 46 12.40 5.77 5.38
CA CYS A 46 12.16 7.14 4.88
C CYS A 46 10.86 7.77 5.40
N GLY A 47 10.00 7.01 6.07
CA GLY A 47 8.73 7.51 6.62
C GLY A 47 7.57 7.54 5.64
N GLU A 48 7.79 7.28 4.35
CA GLU A 48 6.75 7.34 3.32
C GLU A 48 5.61 6.34 3.54
N ILE A 49 4.41 6.74 3.15
CA ILE A 49 3.19 5.94 3.29
C ILE A 49 2.47 5.84 1.95
N TRP A 50 2.20 4.63 1.48
CA TRP A 50 1.52 4.39 0.21
C TRP A 50 0.58 3.18 0.29
N ASN A 51 -0.25 2.99 -0.74
CA ASN A 51 -0.93 1.73 -0.99
C ASN A 51 -0.67 1.33 -2.45
N ALA A 52 -0.80 0.04 -2.77
CA ALA A 52 -0.45 -0.48 -4.09
C ALA A 52 -1.38 0.08 -5.18
N SER A 53 -2.69 0.18 -4.93
CA SER A 53 -3.66 0.75 -5.88
C SER A 53 -3.31 2.18 -6.29
N ARG A 54 -2.90 3.02 -5.34
CA ARG A 54 -2.52 4.41 -5.56
C ARG A 54 -1.17 4.51 -6.27
N LEU A 55 -0.23 3.63 -5.96
CA LEU A 55 1.06 3.58 -6.65
C LEU A 55 0.88 3.23 -8.13
N GLU A 56 0.07 2.21 -8.44
CA GLU A 56 -0.26 1.78 -9.82
C GLU A 56 -1.04 2.85 -10.61
N SER A 57 -1.88 3.62 -9.93
CA SER A 57 -2.62 4.73 -10.55
C SER A 57 -1.72 5.96 -10.74
N GLY A 58 -0.82 6.21 -9.79
CA GLY A 58 0.12 7.32 -9.81
C GLY A 58 1.28 7.12 -10.79
N SER A 59 1.81 5.91 -10.95
CA SER A 59 2.92 5.61 -11.85
C SER A 59 2.64 6.01 -13.31
N ARG A 60 1.36 6.06 -13.72
CA ARG A 60 0.93 6.57 -15.03
C ARG A 60 0.84 8.11 -15.13
N GLY A 61 0.81 8.82 -14.01
CA GLY A 61 0.68 10.28 -13.92
C GLY A 61 2.00 11.03 -13.70
N TRP A 62 2.97 10.47 -12.97
CA TRP A 62 4.24 11.15 -12.68
C TRP A 62 5.23 11.17 -13.85
N GLN A 63 5.00 10.39 -14.91
CA GLN A 63 5.80 10.47 -16.15
C GLN A 63 5.42 11.67 -17.04
N ARG A 64 4.30 12.35 -16.78
CA ARG A 64 3.79 13.42 -17.66
C ARG A 64 4.23 14.84 -17.27
N TYR A 65 5.02 14.99 -16.20
CA TYR A 65 5.53 16.29 -15.73
C TYR A 65 7.06 16.34 -15.75
N ARG A 66 7.70 15.69 -16.73
CA ARG A 66 9.14 15.84 -17.02
C ARG A 66 9.33 16.61 -18.31
#